data_AF-A0A6I9VTF7-F1
#
_entry.id   AF-A0A6I9VTF7-F1
#
_cell.length_a   1.000
_cell.length_b   1.000
_cell.length_c   1.000
_cell.angle_alpha   90.00
_cell.angle_beta   90.00
_cell.angle_gamma   90.00
#
_symmetry.space_group_name_H-M   'P 1'
#
loop_
_entity.id
_entity.type
_entity.pdbx_description
1 polymer ?
#
loop_
_entity_poly.entity_id
_entity_poly.type
_entity_poly.pdbx_seq_one_letter_code
_entity_poly.pdbx_strand_id
1 'polypeptide(L)'
;MTFDLQHVTKDDSYHACQKVCALIESGIHAIFGPFNAILGVHIHSICDALDIPHIESRLSHKVTNTEFSINLYPAKEYVNLAFEDIIRYLNWTKAGILYETDF
;
A
#
# COMPACT_ATOMS: atom_id res chain seq x y z
N MET A 1 -20.30 9.65 -9.59
CA MET A 1 -19.58 8.67 -8.73
C MET A 1 -19.42 9.31 -7.37
N THR A 2 -19.96 8.66 -6.33
CA THR A 2 -19.85 9.10 -4.93
C THR A 2 -18.89 8.15 -4.22
N PHE A 3 -17.91 8.69 -3.49
CA PHE A 3 -16.99 7.93 -2.66
C PHE A 3 -17.22 8.30 -1.19
N ASP A 4 -17.10 7.32 -0.30
CA ASP A 4 -17.11 7.54 1.14
C ASP A 4 -15.66 7.60 1.64
N LEU A 5 -15.27 8.76 2.17
CA LEU A 5 -13.93 9.02 2.64
C LEU A 5 -13.87 8.84 4.17
N GLN A 6 -13.06 7.89 4.61
CA GLN A 6 -12.81 7.64 6.04
C GLN A 6 -11.37 8.00 6.41
N HIS A 7 -11.21 8.73 7.53
CA HIS A 7 -9.92 9.01 8.12
C HIS A 7 -9.62 8.02 9.25
N VAL A 8 -8.37 7.54 9.28
CA VAL A 8 -7.86 6.57 10.26
C VAL A 8 -6.53 7.05 10.81
N THR A 9 -6.27 6.77 12.09
CA THR A 9 -4.97 7.01 12.73
C THR A 9 -3.98 5.93 12.30
N LYS A 10 -2.74 6.32 12.01
CA LYS A 10 -1.72 5.44 11.39
C LYS A 10 -1.43 4.14 12.14
N ASP A 11 -1.61 4.13 13.46
CA ASP A 11 -1.25 3.01 14.33
C ASP A 11 -2.49 2.36 14.99
N ASP A 12 -3.69 2.69 14.50
CA ASP A 12 -4.96 2.21 15.03
C ASP A 12 -5.62 1.23 14.07
N SER A 13 -5.06 0.02 14.02
CA SER A 13 -5.57 -1.05 13.16
C SER A 13 -7.00 -1.45 13.52
N TYR A 14 -7.34 -1.41 14.81
CA TYR A 14 -8.68 -1.79 15.28
C TYR A 14 -9.77 -0.87 14.72
N HIS A 15 -9.66 0.45 14.91
CA HIS A 15 -10.66 1.38 14.39
C HIS A 15 -10.63 1.45 12.86
N ALA A 16 -9.47 1.25 12.24
CA ALA A 16 -9.37 1.17 10.78
C ALA A 16 -10.19 -0.02 10.24
N CYS A 17 -10.05 -1.21 10.84
CA CYS A 17 -10.85 -2.38 10.49
C CYS A 17 -12.35 -2.15 10.70
N GLN A 18 -12.75 -1.55 11.84
CA GLN A 18 -14.16 -1.24 12.11
C GLN A 18 -14.77 -0.32 11.04
N LYS A 19 -14.03 0.72 10.63
CA LYS A 19 -14.46 1.64 9.56
C LYS A 19 -14.61 0.92 8.23
N VAL A 20 -13.68 0.02 7.90
CA VAL A 20 -13.77 -0.79 6.68
C VAL A 20 -14.99 -1.71 6.69
N CYS A 21 -15.25 -2.41 7.80
CA CYS A 21 -16.46 -3.23 7.93
C CYS A 21 -17.74 -2.40 7.75
N ALA A 22 -17.80 -1.21 8.36
CA ALA A 22 -18.96 -0.31 8.22
C ALA A 22 -19.17 0.17 6.77
N LEU A 23 -18.08 0.40 6.01
CA LEU A 23 -18.17 0.70 4.58
C LEU A 23 -18.70 -0.51 3.79
N ILE A 24 -18.22 -1.71 4.11
CA ILE A 24 -18.69 -2.95 3.44
C ILE A 24 -20.18 -3.16 3.69
N GLU A 25 -20.64 -2.97 4.93
CA GLU A 25 -22.06 -3.04 5.31
C GLU A 25 -22.93 -2.00 4.57
N SER A 26 -22.35 -0.85 4.16
CA SER A 26 -23.05 0.17 3.38
C SER A 26 -23.13 -0.14 1.88
N GLY A 27 -22.50 -1.22 1.42
CA GLY A 27 -22.59 -1.71 0.04
C GLY A 27 -21.54 -1.12 -0.91
N ILE A 28 -20.33 -0.83 -0.43
CA ILE A 28 -19.22 -0.47 -1.32
C ILE A 28 -18.83 -1.64 -2.24
N HIS A 29 -18.16 -1.31 -3.35
CA HIS A 29 -17.72 -2.31 -4.34
C HIS A 29 -16.20 -2.49 -4.36
N ALA A 30 -15.44 -1.58 -3.74
CA ALA A 30 -13.99 -1.62 -3.69
C ALA A 30 -13.47 -0.68 -2.59
N ILE A 31 -12.28 -0.96 -2.08
CA ILE A 31 -11.57 -0.16 -1.08
C ILE A 31 -10.28 0.40 -1.69
N PHE A 32 -10.05 1.70 -1.46
CA PHE A 32 -8.82 2.38 -1.84
C PHE A 32 -8.02 2.74 -0.59
N GLY A 33 -6.76 2.28 -0.52
CA GLY A 33 -5.88 2.48 0.62
C GLY A 33 -6.24 1.56 1.82
N PRO A 34 -5.70 1.84 3.01
CA PRO A 34 -4.80 2.93 3.35
C PRO A 34 -3.39 2.72 2.76
N PHE A 35 -2.70 3.82 2.46
CA PHE A 35 -1.34 3.79 1.87
C PHE A 35 -0.22 3.58 2.91
N ASN A 36 -0.59 3.26 4.14
CA ASN A 36 0.34 2.96 5.23
C ASN A 36 0.63 1.44 5.28
N ALA A 37 1.89 1.07 5.49
CA ALA A 37 2.31 -0.32 5.47
C ALA A 37 1.68 -1.18 6.60
N ILE A 38 1.48 -0.61 7.78
CA ILE A 38 0.92 -1.31 8.94
C ILE A 38 -0.58 -1.51 8.78
N LEU A 39 -1.34 -0.45 8.52
CA LEU A 39 -2.80 -0.57 8.36
C LEU A 39 -3.19 -1.36 7.11
N GLY A 40 -2.42 -1.21 6.03
CA GLY A 40 -2.73 -1.86 4.76
C GLY A 40 -2.74 -3.39 4.86
N VAL A 41 -1.95 -4.01 5.74
CA VAL A 41 -1.99 -5.47 5.90
C VAL A 41 -3.28 -5.94 6.57
N HIS A 42 -3.82 -5.15 7.49
CA HIS A 42 -5.07 -5.48 8.18
C HIS A 42 -6.27 -5.29 7.25
N ILE A 43 -6.30 -4.20 6.48
CA ILE A 43 -7.39 -3.93 5.53
C ILE A 43 -7.39 -4.94 4.40
N HIS A 44 -6.20 -5.28 3.87
CA HIS A 44 -6.08 -6.35 2.89
C HIS A 44 -6.64 -7.67 3.43
N SER A 45 -6.35 -8.05 4.67
CA SER A 45 -6.89 -9.31 5.24
C SER A 45 -8.42 -9.35 5.27
N ILE A 46 -9.10 -8.22 5.50
CA ILE A 46 -10.56 -8.16 5.45
C ILE A 46 -11.05 -8.29 4.01
N CYS A 47 -10.40 -7.59 3.08
CA CYS A 47 -10.76 -7.59 1.67
C CYS A 47 -10.61 -8.97 1.03
N ASP A 48 -9.52 -9.66 1.35
CA ASP A 48 -9.24 -11.04 0.95
C ASP A 48 -10.30 -12.00 1.51
N ALA A 49 -10.67 -11.88 2.79
CA ALA A 49 -11.67 -12.74 3.42
C ALA A 49 -13.10 -12.53 2.91
N LEU A 50 -13.39 -11.39 2.28
CA LEU A 50 -14.74 -10.99 1.85
C LEU A 50 -14.85 -10.80 0.33
N ASP A 51 -13.82 -11.19 -0.43
CA ASP A 51 -13.73 -11.04 -1.87
C ASP A 51 -13.97 -9.58 -2.34
N ILE A 52 -13.56 -8.60 -1.54
CA ILE A 52 -13.72 -7.17 -1.84
C ILE A 52 -12.47 -6.66 -2.56
N PRO A 53 -12.60 -6.09 -3.78
CA PRO A 53 -11.47 -5.49 -4.48
C PRO A 53 -10.78 -4.40 -3.65
N HIS A 54 -9.48 -4.57 -3.42
CA HIS A 54 -8.63 -3.65 -2.68
C HIS A 54 -7.55 -3.06 -3.57
N ILE A 55 -7.40 -1.73 -3.53
CA ILE A 55 -6.42 -1.00 -4.34
C ILE A 55 -5.54 -0.19 -3.39
N GLU A 56 -4.26 -0.50 -3.36
CA GLU A 56 -3.27 0.16 -2.53
C GLU A 56 -2.14 0.77 -3.36
N SER A 57 -1.35 1.62 -2.73
CA SER A 57 -0.15 2.24 -3.31
C SER A 57 0.83 2.48 -2.18
N ARG A 58 1.46 1.41 -1.71
CA ARG A 58 2.41 1.42 -0.59
C ARG A 58 3.68 0.65 -0.93
N LEU A 59 4.78 1.03 -0.29
CA LEU A 59 5.96 0.19 -0.29
C LEU A 59 5.62 -1.14 0.44
N SER A 60 5.76 -2.26 -0.25
CA SER A 60 5.55 -3.60 0.31
C SER A 60 6.73 -4.48 -0.03
N HIS A 61 7.23 -5.23 0.97
CA HIS A 61 8.34 -6.17 0.81
C HIS A 61 7.89 -7.55 0.34
N LYS A 62 6.59 -7.85 0.38
CA LYS A 62 6.06 -9.15 -0.04
C LYS A 62 5.78 -9.14 -1.55
N VAL A 63 6.55 -9.93 -2.28
CA VAL A 63 6.27 -10.35 -3.66
C VAL A 63 5.38 -11.61 -3.60
N THR A 64 4.24 -11.51 -2.93
CA THR A 64 3.25 -12.59 -2.92
C THR A 64 2.11 -12.16 -3.81
N ASN A 65 1.64 -13.05 -4.70
CA ASN A 65 0.34 -12.87 -5.32
C ASN A 65 -0.69 -12.74 -4.21
N THR A 66 -1.23 -11.54 -4.02
CA THR A 66 -2.29 -11.26 -3.07
C THR A 66 -3.61 -11.32 -3.82
N GLU A 67 -4.48 -12.24 -3.45
CA GLU A 67 -5.84 -12.28 -3.99
C GLU A 67 -6.59 -11.03 -3.53
N PHE A 68 -7.51 -10.56 -4.36
CA PHE A 68 -8.34 -9.37 -4.11
C PHE A 68 -7.62 -8.06 -3.77
N SER A 69 -6.30 -7.97 -3.92
CA SER A 69 -5.55 -6.73 -3.72
C SER A 69 -4.56 -6.44 -4.86
N ILE A 70 -4.58 -5.20 -5.36
CA ILE A 70 -3.60 -4.66 -6.30
C ILE A 70 -2.83 -3.53 -5.64
N ASN A 71 -1.50 -3.62 -5.66
CA ASN A 71 -0.61 -2.55 -5.24
C ASN A 71 -0.06 -1.81 -6.46
N LEU A 72 -0.43 -0.54 -6.59
CA LEU A 72 -0.01 0.36 -7.66
C LEU A 72 1.34 1.01 -7.40
N TYR A 73 1.96 0.76 -6.24
CA TYR A 73 3.32 1.21 -5.98
C TYR A 73 4.29 0.53 -6.96
N PRO A 74 5.20 1.27 -7.61
CA PRO A 74 6.13 0.68 -8.56
C PRO A 74 6.92 -0.47 -7.95
N ALA A 75 7.08 -1.57 -8.69
CA ALA A 75 7.92 -2.67 -8.24
C ALA A 75 9.34 -2.16 -7.94
N LYS A 76 9.97 -2.71 -6.90
CA LYS A 76 11.28 -2.29 -6.41
C LYS A 76 12.34 -2.24 -7.51
N GLU A 77 12.26 -3.16 -8.47
CA GLU A 77 13.15 -3.23 -9.64
C GLU A 77 13.10 -1.94 -10.48
N TYR A 78 11.90 -1.42 -10.77
CA TYR A 78 11.74 -0.19 -11.54
C TYR A 78 12.19 1.05 -10.75
N VAL A 79 11.98 1.05 -9.43
CA VAL A 79 12.49 2.11 -8.55
C VAL A 79 14.02 2.13 -8.58
N ASN A 80 14.67 0.97 -8.49
CA ASN A 80 16.13 0.87 -8.56
C ASN A 80 16.68 1.34 -9.92
N LEU A 81 16.05 0.94 -11.03
CA LEU A 81 16.41 1.39 -12.37
C LEU A 81 16.27 2.92 -12.50
N ALA A 82 15.20 3.50 -11.98
CA ALA A 82 15.03 4.95 -12.00
C ALA A 82 16.13 5.69 -11.22
N PHE A 83 16.58 5.15 -10.08
CA PHE A 83 17.73 5.72 -9.36
C PHE A 83 19.03 5.58 -10.14
N GLU A 84 19.27 4.44 -10.78
CA GLU A 84 20.42 4.21 -11.65
C GLU A 84 20.48 5.21 -12.81
N ASP A 85 19.33 5.47 -13.45
CA ASP A 85 19.20 6.44 -14.54
C ASP A 85 19.57 7.85 -14.08
N ILE A 86 19.12 8.27 -12.89
CA ILE A 86 19.45 9.59 -12.32
C ILE A 86 20.95 9.68 -12.02
N ILE A 87 21.54 8.65 -11.40
CA ILE A 87 22.96 8.60 -11.07
C ILE A 87 23.82 8.77 -12.34
N ARG A 88 23.45 8.05 -13.40
CA ARG A 88 24.12 8.13 -14.71
C ARG A 88 23.94 9.48 -15.38
N TYR A 89 22.70 9.96 -15.47
CA TYR A 89 22.37 11.23 -16.11
C TYR A 89 23.12 12.41 -15.48
N LEU A 90 23.27 12.41 -14.15
CA LEU A 90 23.96 13.46 -13.41
C LEU A 90 25.47 13.22 -13.26
N ASN A 91 26.02 12.14 -13.82
CA ASN A 91 27.43 11.74 -13.71
C ASN A 91 27.94 11.69 -12.26
N TRP A 92 27.14 11.16 -11.33
CA TRP A 92 27.57 11.02 -9.94
C TRP A 92 28.70 9.99 -9.82
N THR A 93 29.82 10.40 -9.23
CA THR A 93 30.98 9.52 -8.98
C THR A 93 31.01 8.98 -7.55
N LYS A 94 30.20 9.55 -6.65
CA LYS A 94 30.07 9.14 -5.25
C LYS A 94 28.61 9.22 -4.84
N ALA A 95 28.11 8.16 -4.20
CA ALA A 95 26.78 8.09 -3.61
C ALA A 95 26.85 7.28 -2.31
N GLY A 96 25.92 7.53 -1.40
CA GLY A 96 25.73 6.74 -0.19
C GLY A 96 24.31 6.21 -0.17
N ILE A 97 24.14 4.96 0.28
CA ILE A 97 22.83 4.35 0.48
C ILE A 97 22.55 4.39 1.97
N LEU A 98 21.53 5.15 2.37
CA LEU A 98 20.97 5.09 3.71
C LEU A 98 19.75 4.18 3.66
N TYR A 99 19.73 3.17 4.53
CA TYR A 99 18.62 2.24 4.65
C TYR A 99 18.35 1.93 6.12
N GLU A 100 17.13 1.52 6.41
CA GLU A 100 16.70 1.06 7.72
C GLU A 100 16.85 -0.46 7.79
N THR A 101 17.29 -0.98 8.94
CA THR A 101 17.46 -2.42 9.18
C THR A 101 16.18 -3.12 9.64
N ASP A 102 15.24 -2.35 10.21
CA ASP A 102 14.01 -2.87 10.78
C ASP A 102 12.80 -2.34 9.99
N PHE A 103 11.92 -3.24 9.56
CA PHE A 103 10.63 -2.95 8.92
C PHE A 103 9.52 -3.72 9.63
#